data_AF-A0A9D6Q4M0-F1
#
_entry.id   AF-A0A9D6Q4M0-F1
#
_cell.length_a   1.000
_cell.length_b   1.000
_cell.length_c   1.000
_cell.angle_alpha   90.00
_cell.angle_beta   90.00
_cell.angle_gamma   90.00
#
_symmetry.space_group_name_H-M   'P 1'
#
loop_
_entity.id
_entity.type
_entity.pdbx_description
1 polymer ?
#
loop_
_entity_poly.entity_id
_entity_poly.type
_entity_poly.pdbx_seq_one_letter_code
_entity_poly.pdbx_strand_id
1 'polypeptide(L)'
;MDEIANPLKIEKDQKRVMIFMPGFKIVGYIHLPVNARLTDTLNYAVDKNPFMPVTNAHGYSLPDNKLCFMAKFLSLNKRRIDLVLIEPEGGEPQQQKQ
;
A
#
# COMPACT_ATOMS: atom_id res chain seq x y z
N MET A 1 -29.49 -18.42 -14.98
CA MET A 1 -29.68 -18.15 -13.54
C MET A 1 -28.68 -17.05 -13.23
N ASP A 2 -29.10 -15.79 -13.40
CA ASP A 2 -28.20 -14.66 -13.24
C ASP A 2 -28.06 -14.37 -11.75
N GLU A 3 -26.83 -14.45 -11.26
CA GLU A 3 -26.48 -14.13 -9.87
C GLU A 3 -26.83 -12.66 -9.63
N ILE A 4 -27.78 -12.40 -8.73
CA ILE A 4 -28.11 -11.02 -8.32
C ILE A 4 -26.89 -10.47 -7.59
N ALA A 5 -26.09 -9.66 -8.29
CA ALA A 5 -24.92 -9.01 -7.74
C ALA A 5 -25.31 -8.30 -6.44
N ASN A 6 -24.68 -8.71 -5.33
CA ASN A 6 -24.93 -8.13 -4.02
C ASN A 6 -24.54 -6.63 -4.08
N PRO A 7 -25.50 -5.70 -3.96
CA PRO A 7 -25.27 -4.26 -4.20
C PRO A 7 -24.31 -3.61 -3.18
N LEU A 8 -23.88 -4.35 -2.16
CA LEU A 8 -22.91 -3.90 -1.13
C LEU A 8 -21.48 -4.36 -1.40
N LYS A 9 -21.23 -5.22 -2.40
CA LYS A 9 -19.88 -5.71 -2.71
C LYS A 9 -19.16 -4.71 -3.60
N ILE A 10 -18.37 -3.84 -2.99
CA ILE A 10 -17.45 -2.95 -3.72
C ILE A 10 -16.25 -3.78 -4.16
N GLU A 11 -16.09 -3.96 -5.47
CA GLU A 11 -14.87 -4.55 -6.02
C GLU A 11 -13.67 -3.65 -5.73
N LYS A 12 -12.55 -4.28 -5.39
CA LYS A 12 -11.29 -3.59 -5.08
C LYS A 12 -10.15 -4.23 -5.83
N ASP A 13 -9.30 -3.38 -6.39
CA ASP A 13 -8.02 -3.76 -6.93
C ASP A 13 -6.98 -3.81 -5.82
N GLN A 14 -6.33 -4.96 -5.69
CA GLN A 14 -5.16 -5.11 -4.86
C GLN A 14 -3.94 -4.62 -5.63
N LYS A 15 -3.24 -3.61 -5.11
CA LYS A 15 -2.02 -3.07 -5.72
C LYS A 15 -0.83 -3.26 -4.79
N ARG A 16 0.25 -3.83 -5.33
CA ARG A 16 1.53 -3.92 -4.61
C ARG A 16 2.18 -2.54 -4.61
N VAL A 17 2.60 -2.09 -3.43
CA VAL A 17 3.15 -0.75 -3.24
C VAL A 17 4.44 -0.77 -2.45
N MET A 18 5.27 0.21 -2.76
CA MET A 18 6.41 0.62 -1.96
C MET A 18 6.14 2.01 -1.39
N ILE A 19 6.14 2.13 -0.07
CA ILE A 19 5.85 3.35 0.68
C ILE A 19 7.12 3.77 1.41
N PHE A 20 7.53 5.02 1.23
CA PHE A 20 8.63 5.61 1.97
C PHE A 20 8.09 6.56 3.04
N MET A 21 8.64 6.41 4.24
CA MET A 21 8.35 7.21 5.41
C MET A 21 9.67 7.54 6.11
N PRO A 22 9.70 8.50 7.06
CA PRO A 22 10.91 8.81 7.80
C PRO A 22 11.51 7.56 8.46
N GLY A 23 12.67 7.12 7.97
CA GLY A 23 13.44 5.98 8.47
C GLY A 23 13.02 4.60 7.94
N PHE A 24 11.94 4.48 7.17
CA PHE A 24 11.44 3.18 6.71
C PHE A 24 11.04 3.16 5.24
N LYS A 25 11.37 2.05 4.58
CA LYS A 25 10.74 1.59 3.33
C LYS A 25 9.78 0.46 3.67
N ILE A 26 8.53 0.57 3.26
CA ILE A 26 7.50 -0.43 3.51
C ILE A 26 7.03 -1.01 2.19
N VAL A 27 7.05 -2.33 2.06
CA VAL A 27 6.53 -3.05 0.89
C VAL A 27 5.32 -3.87 1.32
N GLY A 28 4.22 -3.76 0.60
CA GLY A 28 2.99 -4.49 0.92
C GLY A 28 1.90 -4.25 -0.11
N TYR A 29 0.64 -4.45 0.28
CA TYR A 29 -0.50 -4.28 -0.61
C TYR A 29 -1.53 -3.32 -0.03
N ILE A 30 -2.01 -2.43 -0.89
CA ILE A 30 -3.20 -1.60 -0.62
C ILE A 30 -4.38 -2.11 -1.45
N HIS A 31 -5.59 -1.82 -0.99
CA HIS A 31 -6.83 -2.20 -1.65
C HIS A 31 -7.59 -0.94 -2.03
N LEU A 32 -7.62 -0.63 -3.31
CA LEU A 32 -8.29 0.55 -3.86
C LEU A 32 -9.58 0.13 -4.53
N PRO A 33 -10.67 0.92 -4.48
CA PRO A 33 -11.81 0.68 -5.37
C PRO A 33 -11.34 0.62 -6.82
N VAL A 34 -11.99 -0.21 -7.65
CA VAL A 34 -11.66 -0.30 -9.08
C VAL A 34 -11.70 1.10 -9.71
N ASN A 35 -10.67 1.44 -10.50
CA ASN A 35 -10.45 2.76 -11.11
C ASN A 35 -10.17 3.93 -10.15
N ALA A 36 -10.08 3.72 -8.84
CA ALA A 36 -9.72 4.79 -7.92
C ALA A 36 -8.26 5.20 -8.09
N ARG A 37 -8.01 6.51 -8.07
CA ARG A 37 -6.64 7.04 -8.07
C ARG A 37 -6.04 6.92 -6.68
N LEU A 38 -4.78 6.47 -6.64
CA LEU A 38 -4.00 6.40 -5.40
C LEU A 38 -3.93 7.77 -4.70
N THR A 39 -3.70 8.84 -5.47
CA THR A 39 -3.62 10.21 -4.95
C THR A 39 -4.90 10.62 -4.21
N ASP A 40 -6.06 10.25 -4.74
CA ASP A 40 -7.35 10.60 -4.13
C ASP A 40 -7.51 9.84 -2.81
N THR A 41 -7.10 8.57 -2.75
CA THR A 41 -7.14 7.76 -1.53
C THR A 41 -6.20 8.30 -0.44
N LEU A 42 -5.00 8.71 -0.84
CA LEU A 42 -4.02 9.29 0.08
C LEU A 42 -4.53 10.63 0.65
N ASN A 43 -5.12 11.48 -0.18
CA ASN A 43 -5.60 12.80 0.21
C ASN A 43 -7.04 12.81 0.77
N TYR A 44 -7.79 11.72 0.67
CA TYR A 44 -9.17 11.68 1.16
C TYR A 44 -9.22 11.88 2.68
N ALA A 45 -9.87 12.96 3.11
CA ALA A 45 -10.17 13.27 4.50
C ALA A 45 -8.97 13.05 5.45
N VAL A 46 -7.76 13.50 5.09
CA VAL A 46 -6.53 13.24 5.88
C VAL A 46 -6.65 13.67 7.35
N ASP A 47 -7.49 14.67 7.67
CA ASP A 47 -7.76 15.08 9.07
C ASP A 47 -8.70 14.14 9.82
N LYS A 48 -9.70 13.57 9.14
CA LYS A 48 -10.74 12.75 9.77
C LYS A 48 -10.47 11.25 9.65
N ASN A 49 -9.72 10.83 8.63
CA ASN A 49 -9.28 9.48 8.38
C ASN A 49 -7.79 9.48 8.01
N PRO A 50 -6.89 9.69 9.00
CA PRO A 50 -5.47 9.87 8.76
C PRO A 50 -4.73 8.57 8.44
N PHE A 51 -5.38 7.41 8.53
CA PHE A 51 -4.72 6.12 8.37
C PHE A 51 -5.11 5.42 7.08
N MET A 52 -4.15 4.73 6.46
CA MET A 52 -4.34 3.86 5.30
C MET A 52 -3.93 2.43 5.67
N PRO A 53 -4.76 1.42 5.33
CA PRO A 53 -4.41 0.03 5.57
C PRO A 53 -3.41 -0.48 4.53
N VAL A 54 -2.37 -1.17 4.99
CA VAL A 54 -1.42 -1.94 4.18
C VAL A 54 -1.42 -3.38 4.67
N THR A 55 -1.63 -4.32 3.76
CA THR A 55 -1.68 -5.76 4.06
C THR A 55 -0.40 -6.46 3.62
N ASN A 56 -0.05 -7.56 4.32
CA ASN A 56 1.18 -8.33 4.12
C ASN A 56 2.43 -7.44 4.01
N ALA A 57 2.54 -6.49 4.94
CA ALA A 57 3.58 -5.47 4.96
C ALA A 57 4.90 -6.00 5.50
N HIS A 58 5.99 -5.60 4.85
CA HIS A 58 7.37 -5.77 5.29
C HIS A 58 8.00 -4.38 5.44
N GLY A 59 8.43 -4.04 6.65
CA GLY A 59 9.10 -2.79 6.95
C GLY A 59 10.61 -2.96 6.99
N TYR A 60 11.32 -2.21 6.17
CA TYR A 60 12.78 -2.20 6.09
C TYR A 60 13.30 -0.86 6.59
N SER A 61 14.36 -0.88 7.38
CA SER A 61 15.13 0.31 7.74
C SER A 61 15.67 0.98 6.47
N LEU A 62 15.46 2.29 6.31
CA LEU A 62 15.94 3.01 5.13
C LEU A 62 17.47 3.13 5.09
N PRO A 63 18.20 3.37 6.21
CA PRO A 63 19.67 3.46 6.20
C PRO A 63 20.42 2.20 5.74
N ASP A 64 19.97 1.02 6.15
CA ASP A 64 20.71 -0.24 5.94
C ASP A 64 19.89 -1.35 5.27
N ASN A 65 18.65 -1.04 4.84
CA ASN A 65 17.72 -1.95 4.16
C ASN A 65 17.43 -3.26 4.93
N LYS A 66 17.68 -3.29 6.25
CA LYS A 66 17.38 -4.47 7.07
C LYS A 66 15.89 -4.58 7.34
N LEU A 67 15.37 -5.80 7.26
CA LEU A 67 13.99 -6.09 7.65
C LEU A 67 13.83 -5.84 9.16
N CYS A 68 12.97 -4.89 9.52
CA CYS A 68 12.70 -4.52 10.91
C CYS A 68 11.43 -5.21 11.43
N PHE A 69 10.40 -5.32 10.60
CA PHE A 69 9.13 -5.93 11.00
C PHE A 69 8.35 -6.52 9.82
N MET A 70 7.45 -7.44 10.15
CA MET A 70 6.44 -8.01 9.24
C MET A 70 5.07 -7.92 9.90
N ALA A 71 4.04 -7.58 9.12
CA ALA A 71 2.68 -7.48 9.62
C ALA A 71 1.66 -7.91 8.56
N LYS A 72 0.70 -8.76 8.94
CA LYS A 72 -0.44 -9.09 8.05
C LYS A 72 -1.31 -7.87 7.75
N PHE A 73 -1.40 -6.95 8.71
CA PHE A 73 -2.09 -5.67 8.59
C PHE A 73 -1.27 -4.59 9.29
N LEU A 74 -1.05 -3.47 8.60
CA LEU A 74 -0.35 -2.30 9.08
C LEU A 74 -1.20 -1.07 8.79
N SER A 75 -1.50 -0.30 9.84
CA SER A 75 -2.22 0.98 9.71
C SER A 75 -1.20 2.11 9.62
N LEU A 76 -1.08 2.72 8.43
CA LEU A 76 -0.09 3.76 8.17
C LEU A 76 -0.68 5.15 8.21
N ASN A 77 -0.06 6.05 8.97
CA ASN A 77 -0.45 7.45 9.00
C ASN A 77 -0.04 8.15 7.69
N LYS A 78 -1.03 8.60 6.93
CA LYS A 78 -0.86 9.23 5.61
C LYS A 78 -0.06 10.53 5.65
N ARG A 79 -0.03 11.23 6.79
CA ARG A 79 0.75 12.48 6.96
C ARG A 79 2.25 12.27 7.04
N ARG A 80 2.68 11.03 7.29
CA ARG A 80 4.09 10.67 7.43
C ARG A 80 4.62 9.94 6.20
N ILE A 81 3.85 9.92 5.13
CA ILE A 81 4.24 9.30 3.87
C ILE A 81 4.93 10.36 3.02
N ASP A 82 6.17 10.09 2.64
CA ASP A 82 6.95 10.97 1.77
C ASP A 82 6.73 10.60 0.29
N LEU A 83 6.61 9.30 0.00
CA LEU A 83 6.43 8.77 -1.35
C LEU A 83 5.67 7.44 -1.33
N VAL A 84 4.81 7.21 -2.33
CA VAL A 84 4.21 5.90 -2.63
C VAL A 84 4.40 5.58 -4.10
N LEU A 85 4.93 4.40 -4.38
CA LEU A 85 5.05 3.85 -5.72
C LEU A 85 4.15 2.62 -5.83
N ILE A 86 3.37 2.52 -6.91
CA ILE A 86 2.71 1.28 -7.31
C ILE A 86 3.72 0.52 -8.15
N GLU A 87 4.02 -0.72 -7.77
CA GLU A 87 4.88 -1.55 -8.59
C GLU A 87 4.15 -1.94 -9.89
N PRO A 88 4.80 -1.85 -11.06
CA PRO A 88 4.19 -2.25 -12.31
C PRO A 88 3.86 -3.74 -12.28
N GLU A 89 2.70 -4.10 -12.79
CA GLU A 89 2.30 -5.50 -12.95
C GLU A 89 3.30 -6.19 -13.90
N GLY A 90 4.14 -7.09 -13.37
CA GLY A 90 5.20 -7.79 -14.11
C GLY A 90 6.65 -7.35 -13.81
N GLY A 91 6.88 -6.46 -12.84
CA GLY A 91 8.23 -6.06 -12.45
C GLY A 91 8.93 -7.10 -11.57
N GLU A 92 9.78 -7.94 -12.16
CA GLU A 92 10.75 -8.71 -11.37
C GLU A 92 11.60 -7.75 -10.52
N PRO A 93 11.74 -7.98 -9.20
CA PRO A 93 12.70 -7.22 -8.42
C PRO A 93 14.10 -7.59 -8.91
N GLN A 94 14.73 -6.68 -9.67
CA GLN A 94 16.15 -6.78 -9.97
C GLN A 94 16.90 -6.73 -8.64
N GLN A 95 17.27 -7.91 -8.13
CA GLN A 95 18.27 -8.02 -7.08
C GLN A 95 19.56 -7.43 -7.65
N GLN A 96 19.94 -6.25 -7.16
CA GLN A 96 21.31 -5.78 -7.32
C GLN A 96 22.21 -6.81 -6.63
N LYS A 97 22.78 -7.72 -7.43
CA LYS A 97 23.93 -8.51 -7.04
C LYS A 97 25.10 -7.53 -6.90
N GLN A 98 25.59 -7.40 -5.67
CA GLN A 98 26.93 -6.86 -5.41
C GLN A 98 27.98 -7.84 -5.92
#